data_AF-A0AAN8HJL0-F1
#
_entry.id   AF-A0AAN8HJL0-F1
#
_cell.length_a   1.000
_cell.length_b   1.000
_cell.length_c   1.000
_cell.angle_alpha   90.00
_cell.angle_beta   90.00
_cell.angle_gamma   90.00
#
_symmetry.space_group_name_H-M   'P 1'
#
loop_
_entity.id
_entity.type
_entity.pdbx_description
1 polymer ?
#
loop_
_entity_poly.entity_id
_entity_poly.type
_entity_poly.pdbx_seq_one_letter_code
_entity_poly.pdbx_strand_id
1 'polypeptide(L)'
;MTDLYVSMAVCGAAVLLSEALRRTARLLPGAYWVYLLEAASTFQLCCCTHELKLLGETLKLEVSVALTITYTVTMIHLLTFREAKCNPIGALESVCRGRSSVKAAGILIGCQFAAGFAAQFFAVSVWSLGLSEVHMKHQRFGFRCFDPSRWDFN
;
A
#
# COMPACT_ATOMS: atom_id res chain seq x y z
N MET A 1 11.22 -14.71 -13.62
CA MET A 1 11.86 -13.37 -13.82
C MET A 1 10.85 -12.35 -14.29
N THR A 2 10.02 -12.64 -15.28
CA THR A 2 8.95 -11.73 -15.77
C THR A 2 8.03 -11.24 -14.65
N ASP A 3 7.66 -12.10 -13.70
CA ASP A 3 6.81 -11.75 -12.54
C ASP A 3 7.43 -10.68 -11.65
N LEU A 4 8.74 -10.74 -11.46
CA LEU A 4 9.49 -9.77 -10.66
C LEU A 4 9.49 -8.39 -11.33
N TYR A 5 9.74 -8.34 -12.65
CA TYR A 5 9.73 -7.09 -13.41
C TYR A 5 8.33 -6.46 -13.46
N VAL A 6 7.29 -7.28 -13.63
CA VAL A 6 5.90 -6.82 -13.60
C VAL A 6 5.56 -6.24 -12.23
N SER A 7 5.89 -6.94 -11.14
CA SER A 7 5.61 -6.46 -9.78
C SER A 7 6.39 -5.18 -9.44
N MET A 8 7.65 -5.08 -9.87
CA MET A 8 8.44 -3.84 -9.78
C MET A 8 7.82 -2.69 -10.58
N ALA A 9 7.32 -2.96 -11.79
CA ALA A 9 6.67 -1.95 -12.61
C ALA A 9 5.35 -1.46 -11.98
N VAL A 10 4.56 -2.36 -11.38
CA VAL A 10 3.33 -2.03 -10.65
C VAL A 10 3.64 -1.18 -9.42
N CYS A 11 4.68 -1.55 -8.65
CA CYS A 11 5.16 -0.73 -7.53
C CYS A 11 5.61 0.65 -8.00
N GLY A 12 6.37 0.73 -9.10
CA GLY A 12 6.77 2.00 -9.70
C GLY A 12 5.58 2.87 -10.13
N ALA A 13 4.57 2.28 -10.77
CA ALA A 13 3.36 2.96 -11.16
C ALA A 13 2.58 3.50 -9.95
N ALA A 14 2.46 2.71 -8.88
CA ALA A 14 1.82 3.15 -7.63
C ALA A 14 2.57 4.34 -7.00
N VAL A 15 3.91 4.30 -6.96
CA VAL A 15 4.74 5.41 -6.47
C VAL A 15 4.55 6.66 -7.32
N LEU A 16 4.57 6.53 -8.66
CA LEU A 16 4.37 7.66 -9.57
C LEU A 16 2.99 8.28 -9.44
N LEU A 17 1.95 7.46 -9.29
CA LEU A 17 0.58 7.92 -9.06
C LEU A 17 0.47 8.67 -7.72
N SER A 18 1.09 8.12 -6.66
CA SER A 18 1.15 8.78 -5.36
C SER A 18 1.93 10.10 -5.43
N GLU A 19 3.04 10.17 -6.16
CA GLU A 19 3.77 11.43 -6.38
C GLU A 19 2.97 12.44 -7.20
N ALA A 20 2.19 12.01 -8.18
CA ALA A 20 1.28 12.88 -8.92
C ALA A 20 0.21 13.47 -7.98
N LEU A 21 -0.40 12.65 -7.12
CA LEU A 21 -1.33 13.12 -6.08
C LEU A 21 -0.64 14.08 -5.10
N ARG A 22 0.60 13.80 -4.68
CA ARG A 22 1.39 14.70 -3.83
C ARG A 22 1.82 15.97 -4.56
N ARG A 23 1.81 16.04 -5.89
CA ARG A 23 2.09 17.30 -6.60
C ARG A 23 0.82 18.11 -6.79
N THR A 24 -0.28 17.48 -7.18
CA THR A 24 -1.58 18.15 -7.33
C THR A 24 -2.09 18.68 -6.01
N ALA A 25 -1.86 17.95 -4.91
CA ALA A 25 -2.29 18.40 -3.59
C ALA A 25 -1.54 19.68 -3.13
N ARG A 26 -0.33 19.98 -3.62
CA ARG A 26 0.38 21.24 -3.29
C ARG A 26 -0.32 22.47 -3.85
N LEU A 27 -1.19 22.27 -4.84
CA LEU A 27 -2.00 23.33 -5.44
C LEU A 27 -3.28 23.59 -4.64
N LEU A 28 -3.61 22.73 -3.66
CA LEU A 28 -4.81 22.87 -2.85
C LEU A 28 -4.51 23.67 -1.56
N PRO A 29 -5.34 24.67 -1.23
CA PRO A 29 -5.15 25.45 -0.03
C PRO A 29 -5.57 24.69 1.24
N GLY A 30 -4.84 24.92 2.34
CA GLY A 30 -5.23 24.51 3.69
C GLY A 30 -5.02 23.03 4.04
N ALA A 31 -5.84 22.51 4.95
CA ALA A 31 -5.69 21.16 5.52
C ALA A 31 -5.88 20.00 4.52
N TYR A 32 -6.41 20.28 3.32
CA TYR A 32 -6.63 19.30 2.25
C TYR A 32 -5.32 18.66 1.76
N TRP A 33 -4.22 19.41 1.77
CA TRP A 33 -2.88 18.89 1.48
C TRP A 33 -2.51 17.69 2.37
N VAL A 34 -2.76 17.80 3.68
CA VAL A 34 -2.40 16.77 4.66
C VAL A 34 -3.24 15.51 4.47
N TYR A 35 -4.53 15.67 4.18
CA TYR A 35 -5.43 14.53 3.92
C TYR A 35 -5.04 13.76 2.65
N LEU A 36 -4.68 14.47 1.57
CA LEU A 36 -4.24 13.84 0.33
C LEU A 36 -2.86 13.21 0.44
N LEU A 37 -1.94 13.84 1.19
CA LEU A 37 -0.64 13.26 1.49
C LEU A 37 -0.79 11.92 2.24
N GLU A 38 -1.75 11.84 3.16
CA GLU A 38 -2.06 10.62 3.89
C GLU A 38 -2.72 9.54 3.03
N ALA A 39 -3.69 9.93 2.19
CA ALA A 39 -4.30 9.00 1.24
C ALA A 39 -3.25 8.44 0.26
N ALA A 40 -2.39 9.29 -0.31
CA ALA A 40 -1.36 8.89 -1.27
C ALA A 40 -0.29 7.98 -0.65
N SER A 41 0.09 8.25 0.61
CA SER A 41 1.06 7.44 1.35
C SER A 41 0.48 6.09 1.75
N THR A 42 -0.77 6.07 2.22
CA THR A 42 -1.47 4.83 2.58
C THR A 42 -1.72 3.94 1.35
N PHE A 43 -2.13 4.54 0.23
CA PHE A 43 -2.30 3.83 -1.04
C PHE A 43 -0.99 3.17 -1.50
N GLN A 44 0.11 3.93 -1.49
CA GLN A 44 1.43 3.43 -1.86
C GLN A 44 1.85 2.24 -0.97
N LEU A 45 1.69 2.38 0.35
CA LEU A 45 2.01 1.34 1.32
C LEU A 45 1.24 0.04 1.04
N CYS A 46 -0.07 0.15 0.86
CA CYS A 46 -0.95 -0.99 0.64
C CYS A 46 -0.63 -1.68 -0.69
N CYS A 47 -0.51 -0.95 -1.79
CA CYS A 47 -0.17 -1.51 -3.10
C CYS A 47 1.15 -2.26 -3.07
N CYS A 48 2.21 -1.65 -2.53
CA CYS A 48 3.52 -2.30 -2.43
C CYS A 48 3.49 -3.53 -1.52
N THR A 49 2.69 -3.52 -0.45
CA THR A 49 2.54 -4.67 0.46
C THR A 49 1.80 -5.83 -0.21
N HIS A 50 0.73 -5.55 -0.97
CA HIS A 50 0.00 -6.55 -1.73
C HIS A 50 0.90 -7.27 -2.75
N GLU A 51 1.69 -6.50 -3.49
CA GLU A 51 2.65 -7.02 -4.47
C GLU A 51 3.78 -7.82 -3.81
N LEU A 52 4.32 -7.35 -2.68
CA LEU A 52 5.36 -8.07 -1.95
C LEU A 52 4.85 -9.39 -1.35
N LYS A 53 3.59 -9.41 -0.86
CA LYS A 53 2.92 -10.65 -0.42
C LYS A 53 2.79 -11.64 -1.58
N LEU A 54 2.32 -11.17 -2.74
CA LEU A 54 2.16 -12.01 -3.94
C LEU A 54 3.50 -12.63 -4.38
N LEU A 55 4.57 -11.84 -4.38
CA LEU A 55 5.93 -12.30 -4.70
C LEU A 55 6.41 -13.34 -3.69
N GLY A 56 6.17 -13.15 -2.39
CA GLY A 56 6.60 -14.07 -1.34
C GLY A 56 5.86 -15.42 -1.35
N GLU A 57 4.58 -15.43 -1.71
CA GLU A 57 3.79 -16.66 -1.82
C GLU A 57 4.05 -17.42 -3.11
N THR A 58 4.33 -16.70 -4.21
CA THR A 58 4.40 -17.32 -5.53
C THR A 58 5.82 -17.67 -5.97
N LEU A 59 6.78 -16.80 -5.70
CA LEU A 59 8.18 -17.11 -5.92
C LEU A 59 8.78 -17.54 -4.59
N LYS A 60 9.32 -18.77 -4.54
CA LYS A 60 10.31 -19.18 -3.52
C LYS A 60 11.60 -18.40 -3.76
N LEU A 61 11.51 -17.08 -3.64
CA LEU A 61 12.57 -16.15 -3.93
C LEU A 61 13.67 -16.37 -2.91
N GLU A 62 14.92 -16.29 -3.37
CA GLU A 62 16.05 -16.35 -2.46
C GLU A 62 15.91 -15.24 -1.41
N VAL A 63 16.16 -15.58 -0.14
CA VAL A 63 15.96 -14.69 1.01
C VAL A 63 16.67 -13.33 0.80
N SER A 64 17.86 -13.35 0.21
CA SER A 64 18.65 -12.16 -0.15
C SER A 64 17.89 -11.21 -1.08
N VAL A 65 17.20 -11.74 -2.09
CA VAL A 65 16.44 -10.95 -3.08
C VAL A 65 15.17 -10.41 -2.44
N ALA A 66 14.45 -11.21 -1.66
CA ALA A 66 13.25 -10.78 -0.94
C ALA A 66 13.55 -9.64 0.04
N LEU A 67 14.65 -9.75 0.80
CA LEU A 67 15.11 -8.70 1.71
C LEU A 67 15.50 -7.42 0.96
N THR A 68 16.20 -7.54 -0.16
CA THR A 68 16.62 -6.38 -0.97
C THR A 68 15.41 -5.61 -1.50
N ILE A 69 14.39 -6.31 -2.00
CA ILE A 69 13.15 -5.68 -2.49
C ILE A 69 12.40 -5.01 -1.34
N THR A 70 12.24 -5.72 -0.21
CA THR A 70 11.57 -5.19 0.98
C THR A 70 12.27 -3.94 1.51
N TYR A 71 13.61 -3.98 1.58
CA TYR A 71 14.42 -2.85 2.01
C TYR A 71 14.26 -1.65 1.07
N THR A 72 14.31 -1.89 -0.24
CA THR A 72 14.16 -0.83 -1.26
C THR A 72 12.78 -0.18 -1.17
N VAL A 73 11.71 -0.98 -1.10
CA VAL A 73 10.33 -0.50 -0.93
C VAL A 73 10.19 0.29 0.38
N THR A 74 10.78 -0.19 1.47
CA THR A 74 10.76 0.51 2.76
C THR A 74 11.49 1.84 2.69
N MET A 75 12.66 1.90 2.04
CA MET A 75 13.37 3.17 1.81
C MET A 75 12.53 4.15 0.99
N ILE A 76 11.86 3.67 -0.06
CA ILE A 76 10.96 4.52 -0.86
C ILE A 76 9.82 5.05 0.02
N HIS A 77 9.19 4.22 0.86
CA HIS A 77 8.15 4.67 1.79
C HIS A 77 8.67 5.73 2.79
N LEU A 78 9.83 5.50 3.39
CA LEU A 78 10.43 6.46 4.32
C LEU A 78 10.72 7.81 3.66
N LEU A 79 11.19 7.80 2.42
CA LEU A 79 11.46 9.00 1.65
C LEU A 79 10.18 9.72 1.22
N THR A 80 9.13 8.98 0.83
CA THR A 80 7.89 9.59 0.33
C THR A 80 6.95 10.02 1.45
N PHE A 81 6.90 9.32 2.59
CA PHE A 81 5.88 9.55 3.61
C PHE A 81 6.04 10.91 4.30
N ARG A 82 7.27 11.39 4.49
CA ARG A 82 7.66 12.69 5.06
C ARG A 82 6.98 13.10 6.38
N GLU A 83 5.66 13.24 6.42
CA GLU A 83 4.83 13.53 7.61
C GLU A 83 3.52 12.72 7.71
N ALA A 84 3.24 11.83 6.76
CA ALA A 84 2.08 10.95 6.81
C ALA A 84 2.25 9.92 7.93
N LYS A 85 1.21 9.71 8.74
CA LYS A 85 1.19 8.70 9.79
C LYS A 85 0.86 7.32 9.25
N CYS A 86 0.01 7.25 8.22
CA CYS A 86 -0.48 6.03 7.57
C CYS A 86 -0.99 4.98 8.56
N ASN A 87 -1.44 5.44 9.74
CA ASN A 87 -1.80 4.60 10.85
C ASN A 87 -2.98 5.22 11.61
N PRO A 88 -4.14 4.53 11.69
CA PRO A 88 -5.32 5.06 12.36
C PRO A 88 -5.09 5.22 13.86
N ILE A 89 -4.23 4.40 14.48
CA ILE A 89 -3.84 4.53 15.89
C ILE A 89 -3.01 5.79 16.11
N GLY A 90 -2.09 6.13 15.19
CA GLY A 90 -1.32 7.37 15.27
C GLY A 90 -2.18 8.63 15.09
N ALA A 91 -3.29 8.53 14.35
CA ALA A 91 -4.28 9.59 14.25
C ALA A 91 -5.03 9.77 15.59
N LEU A 92 -5.51 8.68 16.19
CA LEU A 92 -6.18 8.70 17.50
C LEU A 92 -5.27 9.18 18.63
N GLU A 93 -4.01 8.72 18.66
CA GLU A 93 -3.03 9.15 19.64
C GLU A 93 -2.83 10.66 19.62
N SER A 94 -2.83 11.28 18.44
CA SER A 94 -2.71 12.75 18.35
C SER A 94 -3.92 13.50 18.89
N VAL A 95 -5.10 12.88 18.87
CA VAL A 95 -6.30 13.44 19.52
C VAL A 95 -6.17 13.29 21.03
N CYS A 96 -5.76 12.12 21.53
CA CYS A 96 -5.53 11.88 22.95
C CYS A 96 -4.48 12.82 23.55
N ARG A 97 -3.45 13.20 22.76
CA ARG A 97 -2.41 14.16 23.14
C ARG A 97 -2.81 15.63 22.92
N GLY A 98 -4.04 15.92 22.49
CA GLY A 98 -4.52 17.28 22.22
C GLY A 98 -3.88 17.99 21.02
N ARG A 99 -3.13 17.26 20.18
CA ARG A 99 -2.41 17.78 19.00
C ARG A 99 -3.28 17.86 17.74
N SER A 100 -4.45 17.24 17.74
CA SER A 100 -5.39 17.23 16.61
C SER A 100 -6.85 17.19 17.08
N SER A 101 -7.76 17.74 16.28
CA SER A 101 -9.19 17.65 16.57
C SER A 101 -9.76 16.27 16.20
N VAL A 102 -10.79 15.84 16.93
CA VAL A 102 -11.52 14.58 16.64
C VAL A 102 -12.01 14.54 15.19
N LYS A 103 -12.52 15.66 14.68
CA LYS A 103 -13.01 15.78 13.30
C LYS A 103 -11.89 15.58 12.28
N ALA A 104 -10.72 16.19 12.48
CA ALA A 104 -9.58 16.02 11.59
C ALA A 104 -9.05 14.57 11.61
N ALA A 105 -8.97 13.95 12.79
CA ALA A 105 -8.58 12.54 12.91
C ALA A 105 -9.58 11.59 12.23
N GLY A 106 -10.88 11.83 12.37
CA GLY A 106 -11.91 11.06 11.67
C GLY A 106 -11.77 11.14 10.14
N ILE A 107 -11.50 12.33 9.60
CA ILE A 107 -11.24 12.51 8.16
C ILE A 107 -9.97 11.78 7.73
N LEU A 108 -8.88 11.87 8.50
CA LEU A 108 -7.63 11.15 8.20
C LEU A 108 -7.84 9.63 8.16
N ILE A 109 -8.54 9.08 9.15
CA ILE A 109 -8.86 7.65 9.21
C ILE A 109 -9.71 7.26 8.00
N GLY A 110 -10.75 8.05 7.68
CA GLY A 110 -11.56 7.83 6.48
C GLY A 110 -10.74 7.81 5.19
N CYS A 111 -9.80 8.75 5.03
CA CYS A 111 -8.87 8.79 3.90
C CYS A 111 -7.96 7.56 3.84
N GLN A 112 -7.45 7.08 4.99
CA GLN A 112 -6.62 5.88 5.06
C GLN A 112 -7.40 4.62 4.65
N PHE A 113 -8.63 4.46 5.13
CA PHE A 113 -9.49 3.35 4.72
C PHE A 113 -9.86 3.42 3.24
N ALA A 114 -10.26 4.59 2.74
CA ALA A 114 -10.56 4.78 1.32
C ALA A 114 -9.35 4.46 0.43
N ALA A 115 -8.15 4.89 0.83
CA ALA A 115 -6.90 4.55 0.15
C ALA A 115 -6.59 3.05 0.18
N GLY A 116 -6.86 2.37 1.29
CA GLY A 116 -6.75 0.91 1.39
C GLY A 116 -7.71 0.18 0.44
N PHE A 117 -8.98 0.61 0.38
CA PHE A 117 -9.94 0.06 -0.59
C PHE A 117 -9.50 0.33 -2.03
N ALA A 118 -9.04 1.55 -2.35
CA ALA A 118 -8.53 1.89 -3.68
C ALA A 118 -7.31 1.04 -4.06
N ALA A 119 -6.40 0.78 -3.11
CA ALA A 119 -5.25 -0.10 -3.33
C ALA A 119 -5.69 -1.54 -3.62
N GLN A 120 -6.71 -2.04 -2.92
CA GLN A 120 -7.27 -3.35 -3.19
C GLN A 120 -7.91 -3.43 -4.59
N PHE A 121 -8.68 -2.41 -4.99
CA PHE A 121 -9.23 -2.34 -6.35
C PHE A 121 -8.14 -2.24 -7.42
N PHE A 122 -7.09 -1.47 -7.17
CA PHE A 122 -5.95 -1.35 -8.07
C PHE A 122 -5.25 -2.69 -8.23
N ALA A 123 -4.97 -3.38 -7.12
CA ALA A 123 -4.38 -4.71 -7.13
C ALA A 123 -5.27 -5.70 -7.91
N VAL A 124 -6.57 -5.77 -7.61
CA VAL A 124 -7.52 -6.62 -8.35
C VAL A 124 -7.56 -6.28 -9.85
N SER A 125 -7.49 -5.00 -10.21
CA SER A 125 -7.48 -4.56 -11.60
C SER A 125 -6.20 -4.98 -12.31
N VAL A 126 -5.04 -4.75 -11.70
CA VAL A 126 -3.73 -5.21 -12.20
C VAL A 126 -3.70 -6.73 -12.36
N TRP A 127 -4.28 -7.46 -11.40
CA TRP A 127 -4.37 -8.91 -11.44
C TRP A 127 -5.33 -9.40 -12.53
N SER A 128 -6.42 -8.67 -12.78
CA SER A 128 -7.38 -8.96 -13.86
C SER A 128 -6.80 -8.78 -15.26
N LEU A 129 -5.72 -8.00 -15.41
CA LEU A 129 -5.02 -7.82 -16.69
C LEU A 129 -4.19 -9.06 -17.10
N GLY A 130 -4.09 -10.08 -16.23
CA GLY A 130 -3.48 -11.36 -16.58
C GLY A 130 -2.01 -11.26 -17.00
N LEU A 131 -1.30 -10.23 -16.51
CA LEU A 131 0.09 -9.91 -16.91
C LEU A 131 1.11 -11.02 -16.55
N SER A 132 0.69 -12.06 -15.82
CA SER A 132 1.45 -13.27 -15.52
C SER A 132 0.54 -14.46 -15.14
N GLU A 133 1.00 -15.71 -15.30
CA GLU A 133 0.34 -16.93 -14.77
C GLU A 133 0.05 -16.86 -13.26
N VAL A 134 0.86 -16.12 -12.51
CA VAL A 134 0.69 -15.88 -11.08
C VAL A 134 -0.59 -15.10 -10.80
N HIS A 135 -0.86 -14.09 -11.61
CA HIS A 135 -2.06 -13.27 -11.52
C HIS A 135 -3.33 -14.05 -11.86
N MET A 136 -3.25 -14.97 -12.82
CA MET A 136 -4.34 -15.89 -13.18
C MET A 136 -4.66 -16.90 -12.07
N LYS A 137 -3.63 -17.44 -11.37
CA LYS A 137 -3.83 -18.34 -10.22
C LYS A 137 -4.47 -17.63 -9.03
N HIS A 138 -4.03 -16.41 -8.73
CA HIS A 138 -4.56 -15.61 -7.61
C HIS A 138 -5.95 -15.03 -7.88
N GLN A 139 -6.30 -14.73 -9.14
CA GLN A 139 -7.66 -14.39 -9.56
C GLN A 139 -8.67 -15.51 -9.23
N ARG A 140 -8.24 -16.77 -9.28
CA ARG A 140 -9.12 -17.93 -9.06
C ARG A 140 -9.41 -18.23 -7.59
N PHE A 141 -8.52 -17.82 -6.68
CA PHE A 141 -8.67 -18.08 -5.23
C PHE A 141 -9.25 -16.89 -4.46
N GLY A 142 -9.21 -15.68 -5.05
CA GLY A 142 -9.66 -14.45 -4.40
C GLY A 142 -8.71 -14.05 -3.28
N PHE A 143 -8.29 -12.78 -3.26
CA PHE A 143 -7.38 -12.29 -2.23
C PHE A 143 -8.10 -12.29 -0.86
N ARG A 144 -7.98 -13.38 -0.09
CA ARG A 144 -8.39 -13.40 1.31
C ARG A 144 -7.17 -12.99 2.12
N CYS A 145 -7.22 -11.83 2.78
CA CYS A 145 -6.20 -11.48 3.77
C CYS A 145 -6.15 -12.49 4.94
N PHE A 146 -7.22 -13.28 5.11
CA PHE A 146 -7.23 -14.51 5.89
C PHE A 146 -6.95 -15.69 4.97
N ASP A 147 -5.69 -16.06 4.83
CA ASP A 147 -5.39 -17.46 4.65
C ASP A 147 -5.86 -18.17 5.92
N PRO A 148 -6.72 -19.21 5.85
CA PRO A 148 -6.86 -20.10 6.97
C PRO A 148 -5.48 -20.73 7.13
N SER A 149 -4.69 -20.18 8.05
CA SER A 149 -3.45 -20.74 8.51
C SER A 149 -3.67 -22.23 8.66
N ARG A 150 -3.02 -22.99 7.79
CA ARG A 150 -2.97 -24.45 7.82
C ARG A 150 -2.23 -24.84 9.10
N TRP A 151 -2.94 -24.77 10.21
CA TRP A 151 -2.58 -25.41 11.47
C TRP A 151 -2.94 -26.89 11.35
N ASP A 152 -2.37 -27.57 10.36
CA ASP A 152 -2.23 -29.02 10.43
C ASP A 152 -1.01 -29.26 11.33
N PHE A 153 -1.23 -29.16 12.65
CA PHE A 153 -0.32 -29.75 13.62
C PHE A 153 -0.36 -31.26 13.39
N ASN A 154 0.74 -31.79 12.85
CA ASN A 154 1.10 -33.19 12.99
C ASN A 154 2.24 -33.28 14.00
#